data_AF-A0A959RSN1-F1
#
_entry.id   AF-A0A959RSN1-F1
#
_cell.length_a   1.000
_cell.length_b   1.000
_cell.length_c   1.000
_cell.angle_alpha   90.00
_cell.angle_beta   90.00
_cell.angle_gamma   90.00
#
_symmetry.space_group_name_H-M   'P 1'
#
loop_
_entity.id
_entity.type
_entity.pdbx_description
1 polymer ?
#
loop_
_entity_poly.entity_id
_entity_poly.type
_entity_poly.pdbx_seq_one_letter_code
_entity_poly.pdbx_strand_id
1 'polypeptide(L)'
;SYFEISNGNIGLAINAWISSIDRMKSQLLIIKKPENVKDFLLKGIDNEIFLILQQFILHKHLSRQKLERILEIDEIKSYKITESLKRSGLIVEFQSNVFYINPYVHNIISKKLIELELL
;
A
#
# COMPACT_ATOMS: atom_id res chain seq x y z
N SER A 1 1.65 -12.51 17.02
CA SER A 1 3.12 -12.40 16.94
C SER A 1 3.53 -11.63 15.68
N TYR A 2 4.78 -11.16 15.54
CA TYR A 2 5.25 -10.52 14.29
C TYR A 2 5.17 -11.48 13.08
N PHE A 3 5.37 -12.78 13.34
CA PHE A 3 5.20 -13.84 12.35
C PHE A 3 3.75 -13.91 11.82
N GLU A 4 2.76 -13.88 12.71
CA GLU A 4 1.33 -13.86 12.34
C GLU A 4 0.94 -12.61 11.56
N ILE A 5 1.43 -11.43 11.94
CA ILE A 5 1.07 -10.18 11.25
C ILE A 5 1.71 -10.12 9.85
N SER A 6 2.93 -10.63 9.73
CA SER A 6 3.67 -10.65 8.46
C SER A 6 3.31 -11.82 7.55
N ASN A 7 2.63 -12.86 8.05
CA ASN A 7 2.46 -14.17 7.41
C ASN A 7 3.80 -14.69 6.83
N GLY A 8 4.90 -14.58 7.59
CA GLY A 8 6.22 -15.05 7.15
C GLY A 8 6.95 -14.14 6.16
N ASN A 9 6.39 -12.97 5.79
CA ASN A 9 7.13 -12.00 4.99
C ASN A 9 8.17 -11.25 5.87
N ILE A 10 9.45 -11.55 5.68
CA ILE A 10 10.55 -11.03 6.50
C ILE A 10 10.59 -9.50 6.49
N GLY A 11 10.42 -8.86 5.34
CA GLY A 11 10.41 -7.40 5.23
C GLY A 11 9.27 -6.77 6.04
N LEU A 12 8.06 -7.32 5.93
CA LEU A 12 6.90 -6.88 6.71
C LEU A 12 7.09 -7.13 8.21
N ALA A 13 7.72 -8.25 8.60
CA ALA A 13 8.02 -8.56 10.00
C ALA A 13 9.02 -7.57 10.61
N ILE A 14 10.10 -7.24 9.90
CA ILE A 14 11.10 -6.25 10.32
C ILE A 14 10.45 -4.87 10.43
N ASN A 15 9.67 -4.46 9.43
CA ASN A 15 8.99 -3.17 9.47
C ASN A 15 8.01 -3.09 10.63
N ALA A 16 7.20 -4.12 10.85
CA ALA A 16 6.28 -4.17 12.00
C ALA A 16 7.04 -4.08 13.33
N TRP A 17 8.21 -4.71 13.45
CA TRP A 17 9.07 -4.60 14.62
C TRP A 17 9.60 -3.18 14.84
N ILE A 18 10.15 -2.54 13.80
CA ILE A 18 10.62 -1.14 13.86
C ILE A 18 9.47 -0.19 14.25
N SER A 19 8.29 -0.33 13.63
CA SER A 19 7.12 0.51 13.93
C SER A 19 6.52 0.28 15.32
N SER A 20 6.91 -0.81 15.99
CA SER A 20 6.49 -1.11 17.35
C SER A 20 7.44 -0.52 18.40
N ILE A 21 8.56 0.09 18.00
CA ILE A 21 9.44 0.81 18.92
C ILE A 21 8.75 2.10 19.36
N ASP A 22 8.49 2.24 20.66
CA ASP A 22 7.85 3.41 21.27
C ASP A 22 8.90 4.46 21.67
N ARG A 23 9.88 4.06 22.48
CA ARG A 23 11.00 4.93 22.87
C ARG A 23 12.24 4.15 23.29
N MET A 24 13.39 4.79 23.14
CA MET A 24 14.67 4.29 23.66
C MET A 24 15.14 5.22 24.78
N LYS A 25 15.47 4.67 25.95
CA LYS A 25 16.06 5.44 27.06
C LYS A 25 17.32 4.74 27.55
N SER A 26 18.47 5.40 27.36
CA SER A 26 19.79 4.86 27.66
C SER A 26 20.04 3.53 26.91
N GLN A 27 19.89 2.39 27.58
CA GLN A 27 20.04 1.04 27.01
C GLN A 27 18.74 0.23 27.08
N LEU A 28 17.60 0.89 27.32
CA LEU A 28 16.30 0.24 27.44
C LEU A 28 15.41 0.64 26.25
N LEU A 29 15.02 -0.37 25.47
CA LEU A 29 14.11 -0.22 24.33
C LEU A 29 12.70 -0.60 24.77
N ILE A 30 11.77 0.36 24.73
CA ILE A 30 10.36 0.12 25.00
C ILE A 30 9.67 -0.16 23.66
N ILE A 31 9.07 -1.34 23.55
CA ILE A 31 8.36 -1.80 22.36
C ILE A 31 6.91 -2.07 22.74
N LYS A 32 5.95 -1.55 21.97
CA LYS A 32 4.53 -1.85 22.12
C LYS A 32 4.18 -3.19 21.44
N LYS A 33 3.09 -3.82 21.88
CA LYS A 33 2.57 -5.02 21.20
C LYS A 33 2.27 -4.66 19.73
N PRO A 34 2.71 -5.46 18.75
CA PRO A 34 2.39 -5.17 17.37
C PRO A 34 0.89 -5.32 17.14
N GLU A 35 0.29 -4.28 16.60
CA GLU A 35 -1.13 -4.26 16.23
C GLU A 35 -1.32 -4.81 14.82
N ASN A 36 -2.47 -5.44 14.56
CA ASN A 36 -2.79 -5.93 13.23
C ASN A 36 -3.19 -4.75 12.34
N VAL A 37 -2.19 -4.16 11.67
CA VAL A 37 -2.37 -2.94 10.85
C VAL A 37 -3.19 -3.21 9.58
N LYS A 38 -3.42 -4.48 9.21
CA LYS A 38 -4.13 -4.88 7.98
C LYS A 38 -5.54 -4.29 7.92
N ASP A 39 -6.28 -4.38 9.04
CA ASP A 39 -7.67 -3.94 9.09
C ASP A 39 -7.78 -2.42 9.06
N PHE A 40 -6.78 -1.70 9.56
CA PHE A 40 -6.76 -0.24 9.52
C PHE A 40 -6.41 0.30 8.13
N LEU A 41 -5.40 -0.30 7.46
CA LEU A 41 -4.91 0.17 6.16
C LEU A 41 -5.93 0.00 5.03
N LEU A 42 -6.77 -1.03 5.10
CA LEU A 42 -7.76 -1.34 4.07
C LEU A 42 -9.17 -0.80 4.41
N LYS A 43 -9.35 -0.21 5.59
CA LYS A 43 -10.66 0.29 6.03
C LYS A 43 -11.11 1.47 5.18
N GLY A 44 -12.26 1.35 4.53
CA GLY A 44 -12.85 2.43 3.73
C GLY A 44 -12.29 2.53 2.30
N ILE A 45 -11.51 1.55 1.85
CA ILE A 45 -11.20 1.39 0.43
C ILE A 45 -12.39 0.72 -0.26
N ASP A 46 -12.97 1.39 -1.25
CA ASP A 46 -14.05 0.83 -2.06
C ASP A 46 -13.52 -0.10 -3.17
N ASN A 47 -14.42 -0.83 -3.81
CA ASN A 47 -14.06 -1.78 -4.87
C ASN A 47 -13.48 -1.09 -6.11
N GLU A 48 -13.85 0.16 -6.39
CA GLU A 48 -13.32 0.92 -7.53
C GLU A 48 -11.83 1.21 -7.34
N ILE A 49 -11.45 1.62 -6.13
CA ILE A 49 -10.04 1.79 -5.77
C ILE A 49 -9.28 0.47 -5.84
N PHE A 50 -9.87 -0.67 -5.44
CA PHE A 50 -9.21 -1.96 -5.60
C PHE A 50 -8.94 -2.30 -7.08
N LEU A 51 -9.89 -2.05 -7.98
CA LEU A 51 -9.69 -2.20 -9.43
C LEU A 51 -8.55 -1.30 -9.95
N ILE A 52 -8.44 -0.08 -9.43
CA ILE A 52 -7.33 0.83 -9.77
C ILE A 52 -5.99 0.29 -9.24
N LEU A 53 -5.95 -0.19 -7.99
CA LEU A 53 -4.74 -0.78 -7.39
C LEU A 53 -4.30 -2.06 -8.13
N GLN A 54 -5.25 -2.84 -8.65
CA GLN A 54 -4.97 -3.98 -9.52
C GLN A 54 -4.17 -3.54 -10.76
N GLN A 55 -4.54 -2.42 -11.40
CA GLN A 55 -3.79 -1.89 -12.56
C GLN A 55 -2.35 -1.55 -12.20
N PHE A 56 -2.12 -0.99 -11.00
CA PHE A 56 -0.76 -0.72 -10.52
C PHE A 56 0.05 -2.01 -10.26
N ILE A 57 -0.56 -3.09 -9.78
CA ILE A 57 0.12 -4.38 -9.62
C ILE A 57 0.47 -4.98 -10.98
N LEU A 58 -0.49 -5.02 -11.91
CA LEU A 58 -0.31 -5.61 -13.24
C LEU A 58 0.77 -4.90 -14.05
N HIS A 59 0.82 -3.57 -13.97
CA HIS A 59 1.76 -2.78 -14.75
C HIS A 59 3.09 -2.48 -14.04
N LYS A 60 3.18 -2.71 -12.71
CA LYS A 60 4.32 -2.41 -11.82
C LYS A 60 4.69 -0.92 -11.72
N HIS A 61 4.75 -0.23 -12.86
CA HIS A 61 4.95 1.20 -13.01
C HIS A 61 3.91 1.75 -13.97
N LEU A 62 3.15 2.75 -13.53
CA LEU A 62 2.03 3.29 -14.28
C LEU A 62 2.05 4.82 -14.27
N SER A 63 2.16 5.43 -15.45
CA SER A 63 2.06 6.88 -15.57
C SER A 63 0.61 7.35 -15.51
N ARG A 64 0.40 8.61 -15.15
CA ARG A 64 -0.94 9.22 -15.15
C ARG A 64 -1.60 9.13 -16.54
N GLN A 65 -0.86 9.38 -17.61
CA GLN A 65 -1.38 9.27 -18.99
C GLN A 65 -1.75 7.84 -19.37
N LYS A 66 -1.05 6.84 -18.83
CA LYS A 66 -1.39 5.43 -19.08
C LYS A 66 -2.63 5.02 -18.28
N LEU A 67 -2.79 5.53 -17.06
CA LEU A 67 -3.99 5.35 -16.24
C LEU A 67 -5.24 5.93 -16.93
N GLU A 68 -5.14 7.12 -17.51
CA GLU A 68 -6.21 7.76 -18.31
C GLU A 68 -6.71 6.86 -19.44
N ARG A 69 -5.77 6.23 -20.16
CA ARG A 69 -6.10 5.32 -21.27
C ARG A 69 -6.74 4.02 -20.82
N ILE A 70 -6.29 3.45 -19.69
CA ILE A 70 -6.81 2.18 -19.17
C ILE A 70 -8.23 2.35 -18.62
N LEU A 71 -8.48 3.46 -17.92
CA LEU A 71 -9.75 3.70 -17.26
C LEU A 71 -10.72 4.55 -18.10
N GLU A 72 -10.30 5.00 -19.28
CA GLU A 72 -11.04 5.93 -20.14
C GLU A 72 -11.51 7.20 -19.40
N ILE A 73 -10.60 7.80 -18.62
CA ILE A 73 -10.87 8.99 -17.81
C ILE A 73 -10.07 10.21 -18.26
N ASP A 74 -10.56 11.40 -17.91
CA ASP A 74 -9.88 12.68 -18.15
C ASP A 74 -8.72 12.95 -17.17
N GLU A 75 -7.89 13.94 -17.52
CA GLU A 75 -6.72 14.37 -16.75
C GLU A 75 -7.07 14.83 -15.32
N ILE A 76 -8.24 15.46 -15.13
CA ILE A 76 -8.64 15.98 -13.81
C ILE A 76 -8.97 14.80 -12.89
N LYS A 77 -9.66 13.79 -13.39
CA LYS A 77 -9.96 12.56 -12.64
C LYS A 77 -8.69 11.77 -12.34
N SER A 78 -7.83 11.55 -13.35
CA SER A 78 -6.58 10.82 -13.16
C SER A 78 -5.67 11.50 -12.14
N TYR A 79 -5.60 12.85 -12.16
CA TYR A 79 -4.92 13.65 -11.15
C TYR A 79 -5.51 13.43 -9.76
N LYS A 80 -6.83 13.56 -9.59
CA LYS A 80 -7.50 13.38 -8.29
C LYS A 80 -7.26 11.98 -7.72
N ILE A 81 -7.36 10.95 -8.53
CA ILE A 81 -7.13 9.56 -8.13
C ILE A 81 -5.69 9.38 -7.67
N THR A 82 -4.72 9.70 -8.53
CA THR A 82 -3.29 9.51 -8.23
C THR A 82 -2.86 10.29 -6.98
N GLU A 83 -3.32 11.54 -6.83
CA GLU A 83 -3.01 12.35 -5.66
C GLU A 83 -3.69 11.82 -4.38
N SER A 84 -4.92 11.30 -4.48
CA SER A 84 -5.59 10.66 -3.33
C SER A 84 -4.83 9.42 -2.86
N LEU A 85 -4.46 8.54 -3.80
CA LEU A 85 -3.71 7.31 -3.51
C LEU A 85 -2.28 7.58 -3.00
N LYS A 86 -1.65 8.66 -3.49
CA LYS A 86 -0.33 9.09 -3.02
C LYS A 86 -0.42 9.60 -1.58
N ARG A 87 -1.40 10.45 -1.27
CA ARG A 87 -1.62 10.98 0.09
C ARG A 87 -1.99 9.90 1.10
N SER A 88 -2.72 8.86 0.70
CA SER A 88 -3.02 7.71 1.56
C SER A 88 -1.83 6.75 1.72
N GLY A 89 -0.72 6.97 1.02
CA GLY A 89 0.47 6.13 1.08
C GLY A 89 0.32 4.79 0.36
N LEU A 90 -0.71 4.62 -0.48
CA LEU A 90 -0.93 3.37 -1.24
C LEU A 90 -0.02 3.27 -2.46
N ILE A 91 0.28 4.41 -3.10
CA ILE A 91 1.22 4.50 -4.21
C ILE A 91 2.33 5.50 -3.91
N VAL A 92 3.46 5.36 -4.60
CA VAL A 92 4.60 6.26 -4.55
C VAL A 92 4.95 6.72 -5.96
N GLU A 93 5.36 7.97 -6.07
CA GLU A 93 5.80 8.56 -7.33
C GLU A 93 7.28 8.26 -7.55
N PHE A 94 7.56 7.52 -8.61
CA PHE A 94 8.85 7.46 -9.28
C PHE A 94 8.89 8.58 -10.33
N GLN A 95 10.07 9.15 -10.56
CA GLN A 95 10.35 10.29 -11.44
C GLN A 95 9.29 10.58 -12.53
N SER A 96 8.90 11.86 -12.66
CA SER A 96 8.07 12.34 -13.78
C SER A 96 6.68 11.68 -13.90
N ASN A 97 5.85 11.70 -12.84
CA ASN A 97 4.46 11.19 -12.85
C ASN A 97 4.31 9.68 -13.14
N VAL A 98 5.31 8.86 -12.80
CA VAL A 98 5.21 7.40 -12.88
C VAL A 98 4.98 6.85 -11.49
N PHE A 99 3.89 6.14 -11.24
CA PHE A 99 3.58 5.67 -9.89
C PHE A 99 3.66 4.14 -9.80
N TYR A 100 3.97 3.65 -8.61
CA TYR A 100 3.98 2.21 -8.29
C TYR A 100 3.38 2.00 -6.91
N ILE A 101 2.89 0.79 -6.62
CA ILE A 101 2.37 0.45 -5.29
C ILE A 101 3.48 0.64 -4.26
N ASN A 102 3.16 1.28 -3.15
CA ASN A 102 4.08 1.41 -2.04
C ASN A 102 4.51 0.01 -1.55
N PRO A 103 5.82 -0.31 -1.56
CA PRO A 103 6.33 -1.64 -1.19
C PRO A 103 5.87 -2.12 0.19
N TYR A 104 5.61 -1.19 1.12
CA TYR A 104 5.15 -1.52 2.47
C TYR A 104 3.72 -2.08 2.51
N VAL A 105 2.87 -1.71 1.56
CA VAL A 105 1.47 -2.16 1.48
C VAL A 105 1.24 -3.17 0.35
N HIS A 106 2.23 -3.37 -0.52
CA HIS A 106 2.12 -4.24 -1.70
C HIS A 106 1.58 -5.64 -1.37
N ASN A 107 2.14 -6.31 -0.37
CA ASN A 107 1.71 -7.65 0.02
C ASN A 107 0.30 -7.68 0.61
N ILE A 108 -0.10 -6.59 1.29
CA ILE A 108 -1.43 -6.47 1.90
C ILE A 108 -2.47 -6.30 0.79
N ILE A 109 -2.21 -5.39 -0.16
CA ILE A 109 -3.09 -5.15 -1.32
C ILE A 109 -3.17 -6.38 -2.22
N SER A 110 -2.04 -7.03 -2.52
CA SER A 110 -2.02 -8.23 -3.38
C SER A 110 -2.89 -9.35 -2.80
N LYS A 111 -2.77 -9.62 -1.50
CA LYS A 111 -3.62 -10.60 -0.83
C LYS A 111 -5.08 -10.21 -0.90
N LYS A 112 -5.39 -8.93 -0.68
CA LYS A 112 -6.77 -8.46 -0.70
C LYS A 112 -7.41 -8.62 -2.09
N LEU A 113 -6.65 -8.37 -3.14
CA LEU A 113 -7.13 -8.54 -4.51
C LEU A 113 -7.35 -10.01 -4.88
N ILE A 114 -6.50 -10.93 -4.39
CA ILE A 114 -6.73 -12.37 -4.53
C ILE A 114 -8.01 -12.80 -3.80
N GLU A 115 -8.25 -12.31 -2.58
CA GLU A 115 -9.50 -12.56 -1.84
C GLU A 115 -10.74 -12.03 -2.58
N LEU A 116 -10.58 -10.99 -3.40
CA LEU A 116 -11.64 -10.39 -4.21
C LEU A 116 -11.75 -11.01 -5.62
N GLU A 117 -10.94 -12.03 -5.94
CA GLU A 117 -10.86 -12.65 -7.27
C GLU A 117 -10.49 -11.66 -8.39
N LEU A 118 -9.73 -10.62 -8.05
CA LEU A 118 -9.22 -9.59 -8.96
C LEU A 118 -7.76 -9.86 -9.40
N LEU A 119 -7.09 -10.89 -8.87
CA LEU A 119 -5.74 -11.31 -9.24
C LEU A 119 -5.67 -12.84 -9.23
#